data_AF-A0A8X6XCD3-F1
#
_entry.id   AF-A0A8X6XCD3-F1
#
_cell.length_a   1.000
_cell.length_b   1.000
_cell.length_c   1.000
_cell.angle_alpha   90.00
_cell.angle_beta   90.00
_cell.angle_gamma   90.00
#
_symmetry.space_group_name_H-M   'P 1'
#
loop_
_entity.id
_entity.type
_entity.pdbx_description
1 polymer ?
#
loop_
_entity_poly.entity_id
_entity_poly.type
_entity_poly.pdbx_seq_one_letter_code
_entity_poly.pdbx_strand_id
1 'polypeptide(L)'
;MIWAKCPKEIFVNKRRVKRAVTEAVCEYNRSTVSTIVETQKTLGVATGGSTKQLATILDCRKQQFRKRRQNASDKLALKLIKKAMYGKEFLARRREGMTYGAGQF
;
A
#
# COMPACT_ATOMS: atom_id res chain seq x y z
N MET A 1 2.57 -8.28 -0.25
CA MET A 1 2.39 -6.96 -0.89
C MET A 1 1.69 -7.08 -2.25
N ILE A 2 2.09 -8.02 -3.13
CA ILE A 2 1.33 -8.36 -4.37
C ILE A 2 -0.13 -8.73 -4.11
N TRP A 3 -0.38 -9.54 -3.08
CA TRP A 3 -1.73 -10.02 -2.76
C TRP A 3 -2.70 -8.92 -2.30
N ALA A 4 -2.20 -7.73 -1.97
CA ALA A 4 -3.05 -6.55 -1.73
C ALA A 4 -3.51 -5.89 -3.05
N LYS A 5 -2.76 -6.06 -4.14
CA LYS A 5 -3.10 -5.55 -5.48
C LYS A 5 -3.80 -6.60 -6.37
N CYS A 6 -3.56 -7.88 -6.11
CA CYS A 6 -4.27 -9.01 -6.71
C CYS A 6 -4.65 -10.00 -5.60
N PRO A 7 -5.84 -9.86 -4.99
CA PRO A 7 -6.33 -10.80 -4.00
C PRO A 7 -6.47 -12.21 -4.59
N LYS A 8 -6.07 -13.24 -3.82
CA LYS A 8 -6.16 -14.65 -4.26
C LYS A 8 -7.59 -15.14 -4.44
N GLU A 9 -8.53 -14.51 -3.73
CA GLU A 9 -9.94 -14.89 -3.77
C GLU A 9 -10.65 -14.45 -5.06
N ILE A 10 -10.00 -13.62 -5.90
CA ILE A 10 -10.62 -13.06 -7.11
C ILE A 10 -9.92 -13.62 -8.34
N PHE A 11 -10.69 -14.21 -9.25
CA PHE A 11 -10.16 -14.66 -10.54
C PHE A 11 -9.81 -13.44 -11.40
N VAL A 12 -8.54 -13.26 -11.71
CA VAL A 12 -8.03 -12.14 -12.52
C VAL A 12 -7.21 -12.65 -13.70
N ASN A 13 -7.38 -12.00 -14.85
CA ASN A 13 -6.68 -12.42 -16.07
C ASN A 13 -5.14 -12.32 -15.92
N LYS A 14 -4.43 -13.13 -16.71
CA LYS A 14 -2.95 -13.22 -16.67
C LYS A 14 -2.25 -11.87 -16.91
N ARG A 15 -2.85 -10.98 -17.71
CA ARG A 15 -2.31 -9.63 -17.99
C ARG A 15 -2.35 -8.74 -16.74
N ARG A 16 -3.44 -8.79 -15.97
CA ARG A 16 -3.62 -8.04 -14.72
C ARG A 16 -2.68 -8.52 -13.63
N VAL A 17 -2.49 -9.85 -13.51
CA VAL A 17 -1.52 -10.42 -12.56
C VAL A 17 -0.09 -9.96 -12.91
N LYS A 18 0.30 -10.02 -14.19
CA LYS A 18 1.62 -9.52 -14.62
C LYS A 18 1.82 -8.05 -14.27
N ARG A 19 0.83 -7.19 -14.53
CA ARG A 19 0.89 -5.76 -14.20
C ARG A 19 1.03 -5.53 -12.69
N ALA A 20 0.26 -6.24 -11.87
CA ALA A 20 0.31 -6.13 -10.41
C ALA A 20 1.65 -6.62 -9.85
N VAL A 21 2.24 -7.67 -10.42
CA VAL A 21 3.57 -8.18 -10.05
C VAL A 21 4.63 -7.15 -10.42
N THR A 22 4.61 -6.59 -11.62
CA THR A 22 5.56 -5.55 -12.04
C THR A 22 5.46 -4.29 -11.19
N GLU A 23 4.24 -3.83 -10.90
CA GLU A 23 4.03 -2.68 -10.02
C GLU A 23 4.55 -2.95 -8.61
N ALA A 24 4.27 -4.13 -8.06
CA ALA A 24 4.73 -4.48 -6.73
C ALA A 24 6.26 -4.64 -6.67
N VAL A 25 6.90 -5.16 -7.72
CA VAL A 25 8.36 -5.25 -7.82
C VAL A 25 8.97 -3.85 -7.98
N CYS A 26 8.36 -2.97 -8.77
CA CYS A 26 8.77 -1.57 -8.88
C CYS A 26 8.61 -0.82 -7.54
N GLU A 27 7.50 -1.02 -6.83
CA GLU A 27 7.27 -0.48 -5.49
C GLU A 27 8.24 -1.06 -4.44
N TYR A 28 8.71 -2.29 -4.65
CA TYR A 28 9.60 -2.97 -3.71
C TYR A 28 11.09 -2.61 -3.94
N ASN A 29 11.52 -2.50 -5.20
CA ASN A 29 12.93 -2.40 -5.58
C ASN A 29 13.39 -1.04 -6.15
N ARG A 30 12.49 -0.14 -6.58
CA ARG A 30 12.90 1.18 -7.09
C ARG A 30 12.58 2.29 -6.12
N SER A 31 13.51 3.24 -5.99
CA SER A 31 13.24 4.54 -5.38
C SER A 31 12.14 5.25 -6.16
N THR A 32 11.28 5.98 -5.45
CA THR A 32 10.24 6.84 -6.02
C THR A 32 10.88 7.84 -6.98
N VAL A 33 12.08 8.32 -6.67
CA VAL A 33 12.92 9.14 -7.57
C VAL A 33 13.20 8.42 -8.90
N SER A 34 13.72 7.20 -8.86
CA SER A 34 14.04 6.42 -10.07
C SER A 34 12.80 6.18 -10.93
N THR A 35 11.68 5.85 -10.30
CA THR A 35 10.41 5.61 -11.00
C THR A 35 9.90 6.86 -11.71
N ILE A 36 9.95 8.03 -11.03
CA ILE A 36 9.49 9.30 -11.62
C ILE A 36 10.40 9.76 -12.76
N VAL A 37 11.71 9.63 -12.59
CA VAL A 37 12.68 10.00 -13.65
C VAL A 37 12.48 9.13 -14.89
N GLU A 38 12.34 7.82 -14.72
CA GLU A 38 12.12 6.91 -15.86
C GLU A 38 10.79 7.15 -16.56
N THR A 39 9.71 7.32 -15.81
CA THR A 39 8.37 7.57 -16.39
C THR A 39 8.33 8.89 -17.16
N GLN A 40 8.90 9.96 -16.62
CA GLN A 40 8.95 11.24 -17.33
C GLN A 40 9.86 11.17 -18.56
N LYS A 41 11.01 10.47 -18.47
CA LYS A 41 11.87 10.20 -19.62
C LYS A 41 11.13 9.44 -20.73
N THR A 42 10.34 8.42 -20.39
CA THR A 42 9.54 7.68 -21.38
C THR A 42 8.43 8.51 -22.02
N LEU A 43 7.95 9.54 -21.32
CA LEU A 43 6.94 10.48 -21.83
C LEU A 43 7.55 11.67 -22.57
N GLY A 44 8.88 11.75 -22.69
CA GLY A 44 9.57 12.88 -23.29
C GLY A 44 9.49 14.17 -22.46
N VAL A 45 9.11 14.08 -21.18
CA VAL A 45 8.96 15.22 -20.27
C VAL A 45 10.23 15.37 -19.43
N ALA A 46 10.72 16.60 -19.30
CA ALA A 46 11.84 16.90 -18.42
C ALA A 46 11.44 16.74 -16.94
N THR A 47 12.27 16.02 -16.16
CA THR A 47 12.08 15.93 -14.72
C THR A 47 12.53 17.21 -14.03
N GLY A 48 11.57 18.03 -13.62
CA GLY A 48 11.81 19.26 -12.86
C GLY A 48 12.47 19.01 -11.49
N GLY A 49 13.24 19.99 -11.01
CA GLY A 49 13.97 19.91 -9.73
C GLY A 49 13.05 19.70 -8.53
N SER A 50 11.93 20.42 -8.47
CA SER A 50 10.92 20.26 -7.40
C SER A 50 10.30 18.87 -7.37
N THR A 51 10.07 18.28 -8.55
CA THR A 51 9.54 16.91 -8.67
C THR A 51 10.53 15.88 -8.13
N LYS A 52 11.83 16.05 -8.41
CA LYS A 52 12.89 15.22 -7.82
C LYS A 52 12.93 15.37 -6.30
N GLN A 53 12.91 16.61 -5.77
CA GLN A 53 12.93 16.84 -4.33
C GLN A 53 11.76 16.19 -3.60
N LEU A 54 10.54 16.33 -4.13
CA LEU A 54 9.35 15.66 -3.59
C LEU A 54 9.49 14.14 -3.61
N ALA A 55 10.00 13.58 -4.71
CA ALA A 55 10.25 12.15 -4.81
C ALA A 55 11.27 11.66 -3.77
N THR A 56 12.33 12.42 -3.52
CA THR A 56 13.33 12.11 -2.48
C THR A 56 12.73 12.15 -1.07
N ILE A 57 11.89 13.14 -0.77
CA ILE A 57 11.19 13.23 0.51
C ILE A 57 10.29 12.00 0.73
N LEU A 58 9.57 11.57 -0.31
CA LEU A 58 8.74 10.37 -0.26
C LEU A 58 9.57 9.10 0.00
N ASP A 59 10.74 8.99 -0.62
CA ASP A 59 11.66 7.87 -0.37
C ASP A 59 12.22 7.86 1.05
N CYS A 60 12.64 9.02 1.57
CA CYS A 60 13.06 9.16 2.97
C CYS A 60 11.93 8.76 3.94
N ARG A 61 10.70 9.21 3.70
CA ARG A 61 9.53 8.81 4.50
C ARG A 61 9.29 7.31 4.45
N LYS A 62 9.36 6.68 3.26
CA LYS A 62 9.25 5.23 3.11
C LYS A 62 10.31 4.49 3.92
N GLN A 63 11.57 4.95 3.88
CA GLN A 63 12.65 4.37 4.68
C GLN A 63 12.40 4.51 6.19
N GLN A 64 11.97 5.68 6.65
CA GLN A 64 11.62 5.91 8.06
C GLN A 64 10.47 5.00 8.51
N PHE A 65 9.41 4.88 7.70
CA PHE A 65 8.30 3.96 7.97
C PHE A 65 8.76 2.50 8.04
N ARG A 66 9.68 2.08 7.16
CA ARG A 66 10.27 0.73 7.20
C ARG A 66 11.05 0.50 8.50
N LYS A 67 11.90 1.45 8.90
CA LYS A 67 12.66 1.39 10.16
C LYS A 67 11.73 1.30 11.38
N ARG A 68 10.69 2.16 11.44
CA ARG A 68 9.66 2.09 12.49
C ARG A 68 8.98 0.73 12.53
N ARG A 69 8.56 0.18 11.39
CA ARG A 69 7.96 -1.17 11.33
C ARG A 69 8.87 -2.30 11.81
N GLN A 70 10.19 -2.12 11.77
CA GLN A 70 11.14 -3.11 12.26
C GLN A 70 11.33 -3.05 13.78
N ASN A 71 11.09 -1.90 14.41
CA ASN A 71 11.17 -1.73 15.86
C ASN A 71 10.10 -2.54 16.59
N ALA A 72 10.49 -3.21 17.68
CA ALA A 72 9.61 -4.06 18.48
C ALA A 72 8.50 -3.27 19.20
N SER A 73 8.82 -2.08 19.69
CA SER A 73 7.87 -1.15 20.32
C SER A 73 6.76 -0.70 19.36
N ASP A 74 7.14 -0.32 18.15
CA ASP A 74 6.22 0.10 17.10
C ASP A 74 5.34 -1.06 16.61
N LYS A 75 5.89 -2.29 16.55
CA LYS A 75 5.08 -3.51 16.27
C LYS A 75 4.03 -3.76 17.35
N LEU A 76 4.37 -3.58 18.63
CA LEU A 76 3.43 -3.71 19.74
C LEU A 76 2.34 -2.63 19.66
N ALA A 77 2.73 -1.37 19.43
CA ALA A 77 1.78 -0.27 19.26
C ALA A 77 0.78 -0.53 18.11
N LEU A 78 1.26 -1.00 16.95
CA LEU A 78 0.41 -1.35 15.82
C LEU A 78 -0.55 -2.51 16.13
N LYS A 79 -0.12 -3.52 16.90
CA LYS A 79 -1.00 -4.61 17.36
C LYS A 79 -2.11 -4.08 18.27
N LEU A 80 -1.79 -3.17 19.19
CA LEU A 80 -2.77 -2.55 20.09
C LEU A 80 -3.80 -1.71 19.33
N ILE A 81 -3.34 -0.87 18.40
CA ILE A 81 -4.22 -0.08 17.52
C ILE A 81 -5.16 -1.01 16.74
N LYS A 82 -4.63 -2.08 16.15
CA LYS A 82 -5.45 -3.06 15.41
C LYS A 82 -6.50 -3.72 16.30
N LYS A 83 -6.14 -4.12 17.52
CA LYS A 83 -7.09 -4.70 18.49
C LYS A 83 -8.19 -3.70 18.87
N ALA A 84 -7.83 -2.43 19.06
CA ALA A 84 -8.80 -1.38 19.35
C ALA A 84 -9.77 -1.12 18.18
N MET A 85 -9.27 -1.09 16.93
CA MET A 85 -10.12 -0.96 15.75
C MET A 85 -11.08 -2.13 15.60
N TYR A 86 -10.61 -3.36 15.80
CA TYR A 86 -11.45 -4.56 15.74
C TYR A 86 -12.54 -4.55 16.83
N GLY A 87 -12.20 -4.09 18.03
CA GLY A 87 -13.17 -3.90 19.11
C GLY A 87 -14.24 -2.86 18.74
N LYS A 88 -13.86 -1.75 18.11
CA LYS A 88 -14.81 -0.75 17.61
C LYS A 88 -15.73 -1.31 16.53
N GLU A 89 -15.19 -2.04 15.55
CA GLU A 89 -15.99 -2.71 14.51
C GLU A 89 -16.95 -3.74 15.09
N PHE A 90 -16.51 -4.53 16.08
CA PHE A 90 -17.35 -5.51 16.76
C PHE A 90 -18.51 -4.84 17.51
N LEU A 91 -18.23 -3.74 18.22
CA LEU A 91 -19.26 -2.97 18.92
C LEU A 91 -20.23 -2.29 17.94
N ALA A 92 -19.74 -1.77 16.81
CA ALA A 92 -20.57 -1.21 15.75
C ALA A 92 -21.53 -2.28 15.19
N ARG A 93 -21.02 -3.48 14.84
CA ARG A 93 -21.83 -4.62 14.40
C ARG A 93 -22.87 -5.05 15.43
N ARG A 94 -22.54 -5.03 16.73
CA ARG A 94 -23.52 -5.32 17.80
C ARG A 94 -24.61 -4.25 17.91
N ARG A 95 -24.30 -2.98 17.67
CA ARG A 95 -25.29 -1.88 17.72
C ARG A 95 -26.19 -1.86 16.49
N GLU A 96 -25.62 -2.10 15.32
CA GLU A 96 -26.32 -2.04 14.03
C GLU A 96 -27.18 -3.28 13.76
N GLY A 97 -26.94 -4.39 14.48
CA GLY A 97 -27.58 -5.69 14.21
C GLY A 97 -26.93 -6.39 13.00
N MET A 98 -27.19 -7.70 12.83
CA MET A 98 -26.74 -8.40 11.62
C MET A 98 -27.51 -7.87 10.41
N THR A 99 -26.90 -6.93 9.69
CA THR A 99 -27.32 -6.57 8.34
C THR A 99 -26.80 -7.64 7.36
N TYR A 100 -27.58 -7.85 6.29
CA TYR A 100 -27.36 -8.87 5.26
C TYR A 100 -25.89 -9.03 4.87
N GLY A 101 -25.44 -10.28 4.77
CA GLY A 101 -24.07 -10.60 4.38
C GLY A 101 -23.74 -10.06 2.98
N ALA A 102 -22.46 -9.81 2.70
CA ALA A 102 -22.02 -9.42 1.36
C ALA A 102 -22.52 -10.44 0.32
N GLY A 103 -23.38 -10.01 -0.61
CA GLY A 103 -23.99 -10.86 -1.63
C GLY A 103 -25.38 -11.42 -1.30
N GLN A 104 -26.02 -11.00 -0.21
CA GLN A 104 -27.43 -11.31 0.06
C GLN A 104 -28.34 -10.18 -0.48
N PHE A 105 -28.61 -10.24 -1.78
CA PHE A 105 -29.77 -9.67 -2.46
C PHE A 105 -30.20 -10.63 -3.57
#